data_AF-A0AAJ5JBL5-F1
#
_entry.id   AF-A0AAJ5JBL5-F1
#
_cell.length_a   1.000
_cell.length_b   1.000
_cell.length_c   1.000
_cell.angle_alpha   90.00
_cell.angle_beta   90.00
_cell.angle_gamma   90.00
#
_symmetry.space_group_name_H-M   'P 1'
#
loop_
_entity.id
_entity.type
_entity.pdbx_description
1 polymer ?
#
loop_
_entity_poly.entity_id
_entity_poly.type
_entity_poly.pdbx_seq_one_letter_code
_entity_poly.pdbx_strand_id
1 'polypeptide(L)'
;MRQKLRGLAWLDSNNSKQQEWAHGYLQEKGLIAKERESSTPDELLQIGETLEDSAQKPDGLETIKKMRNAWQQAKFRASEKDRKACTFKLKTKVKNDLAALAKKNNTNKTDMLSKLIADGLTANTKLSEKLKNVNESIRETKERHTKELEKLKFAVKNAEWRSDELMTLLEVSVELLCRDEVLLQGASISTVLTEGQQREIEKLRKQTLKETKSALAGQVNLRPTGLLELAIREKSTARRTAEEAAKEVAEDQQ
;
A
#
# COMPACT_ATOMS: atom_id res chain seq x y z
N MET A 1 47.75 36.09 -23.22
CA MET A 1 47.24 37.47 -22.99
C MET A 1 45.79 37.52 -23.45
N ARG A 2 44.83 37.88 -22.58
CA ARG A 2 43.42 38.00 -22.98
C ARG A 2 43.23 39.39 -23.60
N GLN A 3 42.95 39.46 -24.90
CA GLN A 3 42.61 40.72 -25.56
C GLN A 3 41.40 41.36 -24.86
N LYS A 4 41.56 42.60 -24.42
CA LYS A 4 40.48 43.38 -23.82
C LYS A 4 39.51 43.73 -24.95
N LEU A 5 38.35 43.07 -24.97
CA LEU A 5 37.28 43.38 -25.93
C LEU A 5 36.87 44.83 -25.75
N ARG A 6 36.91 45.61 -26.83
CA ARG A 6 36.54 47.02 -26.85
C ARG A 6 35.03 47.17 -26.99
N GLY A 7 34.46 48.08 -26.22
CA GLY A 7 33.08 48.54 -26.31
C GLY A 7 32.09 47.41 -26.12
N LEU A 8 31.19 47.28 -27.08
CA LEU A 8 30.19 46.21 -27.12
C LEU A 8 30.64 44.99 -27.94
N ALA A 9 31.94 44.83 -28.24
CA ALA A 9 32.49 43.65 -28.93
C ALA A 9 32.40 42.34 -28.14
N TRP A 10 31.82 42.37 -26.93
CA TRP A 10 31.45 41.17 -26.18
C TRP A 10 30.05 40.63 -26.52
N LEU A 11 29.25 41.38 -27.31
CA LEU A 11 28.01 40.90 -27.89
C LEU A 11 28.32 39.95 -29.05
N ASP A 12 27.64 38.80 -29.09
CA ASP A 12 27.80 37.85 -30.19
C ASP A 12 26.96 38.30 -31.39
N SER A 13 27.59 38.45 -32.55
CA SER A 13 26.95 38.86 -33.80
C SER A 13 25.96 37.82 -34.33
N ASN A 14 26.05 36.57 -33.89
CA ASN A 14 25.13 35.49 -34.28
C ASN A 14 24.00 35.26 -33.28
N ASN A 15 23.97 35.98 -32.16
CA ASN A 15 22.97 35.80 -31.10
C ASN A 15 21.91 36.91 -31.13
N SER A 16 20.87 36.70 -31.92
CA SER A 16 19.76 37.66 -32.08
C SER A 16 19.09 38.04 -30.74
N LYS A 17 18.96 37.10 -29.80
CA LYS A 17 18.39 37.37 -28.46
C LYS A 17 19.28 38.28 -27.62
N GLN A 18 20.60 38.13 -27.75
CA GLN A 18 21.55 39.00 -27.06
C GLN A 18 21.53 40.42 -27.63
N GLN A 19 21.32 40.56 -28.94
CA GLN A 19 21.22 41.84 -29.63
C GLN A 19 19.93 42.57 -29.30
N GLU A 20 18.80 41.88 -29.33
CA GLU A 20 17.49 42.41 -28.95
C GLU A 20 17.51 42.89 -27.48
N TRP A 21 18.07 42.06 -26.58
CA TRP A 21 18.26 42.45 -25.19
C TRP A 21 19.18 43.66 -25.03
N ALA A 22 20.30 43.70 -25.76
CA ALA A 22 21.26 44.80 -25.70
C ALA A 22 20.64 46.11 -26.20
N HIS A 23 19.89 46.06 -27.30
CA HIS A 23 19.14 47.18 -27.85
C HIS A 23 18.14 47.74 -26.83
N GLY A 24 17.29 46.88 -26.25
CA GLY A 24 16.33 47.29 -25.23
C GLY A 24 17.00 47.88 -23.99
N TYR A 25 18.11 47.30 -23.52
CA TYR A 25 18.87 47.81 -22.39
C TYR A 25 19.44 49.23 -22.65
N LEU A 26 19.98 49.45 -23.85
CA LEU A 26 20.53 50.76 -24.23
C LEU A 26 19.42 51.80 -24.44
N GLN A 27 18.27 51.40 -24.97
CA GLN A 27 17.08 52.25 -25.11
C GLN A 27 16.52 52.67 -23.75
N GLU A 28 16.42 51.75 -22.78
CA GLU A 28 15.98 52.03 -21.40
C GLU A 28 16.92 53.01 -20.70
N LYS A 29 18.23 52.95 -21.00
CA LYS A 29 19.23 53.89 -20.49
C LYS A 29 19.31 55.21 -21.27
N GLY A 30 18.46 55.40 -22.29
CA GLY A 30 18.43 56.61 -23.10
C GLY A 30 19.66 56.80 -23.99
N LEU A 31 20.40 55.73 -24.27
CA LEU A 31 21.59 55.74 -25.13
C LEU A 31 21.25 55.54 -26.60
N ILE A 32 20.03 55.10 -26.89
CA ILE A 32 19.45 54.96 -28.22
C ILE A 32 18.10 55.68 -28.22
N ALA A 33 17.73 56.27 -29.36
CA ALA A 33 16.42 56.91 -29.53
C ALA A 33 15.28 55.91 -29.31
N LYS A 34 14.21 56.34 -28.62
CA LYS A 34 13.05 55.49 -28.31
C LYS A 34 12.27 55.06 -29.56
N GLU A 35 12.40 55.80 -30.65
CA GLU A 35 11.75 55.53 -31.94
C GLU A 35 12.44 54.43 -32.75
N ARG A 36 13.65 54.03 -32.35
CA ARG A 36 14.38 52.96 -33.03
C ARG A 36 13.87 51.61 -32.54
N GLU A 37 13.40 50.77 -33.46
CA GLU A 37 12.80 49.46 -33.16
C GLU A 37 13.83 48.33 -33.00
N SER A 38 15.01 48.45 -33.63
CA SER A 38 16.10 47.47 -33.51
C SER A 38 17.45 48.11 -33.84
N SER A 39 18.55 47.43 -33.49
CA SER A 39 19.90 47.84 -33.89
C SER A 39 20.65 46.68 -34.48
N THR A 40 21.38 46.94 -35.57
CA THR A 40 22.23 45.93 -36.18
C THR A 40 23.48 45.68 -35.32
N PRO A 41 24.18 44.54 -35.49
CA PRO A 41 25.40 44.25 -34.75
C PRO A 41 26.45 45.35 -34.91
N ASP A 42 26.61 45.88 -36.12
CA ASP A 42 27.57 46.94 -36.43
C ASP A 42 27.22 48.27 -35.75
N GLU A 43 25.93 48.60 -35.67
CA GLU A 43 25.46 49.79 -34.94
C GLU A 43 25.70 49.67 -33.44
N LEU A 44 25.48 48.48 -32.86
CA LEU A 44 25.78 48.23 -31.45
C LEU A 44 27.29 48.34 -31.17
N LEU A 45 28.14 47.92 -32.10
CA LEU A 45 29.59 48.10 -31.98
C LEU A 45 29.98 49.58 -32.00
N GLN A 46 29.44 50.38 -32.94
CA GLN A 46 29.69 51.83 -33.02
C GLN A 46 29.22 52.59 -31.78
N ILE A 47 28.06 52.21 -31.22
CA ILE A 47 27.58 52.77 -29.95
C ILE A 47 28.54 52.40 -28.81
N GLY A 48 29.06 51.17 -28.82
CA GLY A 48 30.08 50.71 -27.86
C GLY A 48 31.38 51.49 -27.93
N GLU A 49 31.86 51.83 -29.12
CA GLU A 49 33.06 52.64 -29.32
C GLU A 49 32.86 54.08 -28.84
N THR A 50 31.70 54.68 -29.15
CA THR A 50 31.29 56.00 -28.65
C THR A 50 31.17 56.03 -27.12
N LEU A 51 30.77 54.92 -26.49
CA LEU A 51 30.71 54.77 -25.04
C LEU A 51 32.08 54.54 -24.39
N GLU A 52 33.08 54.05 -25.12
CA GLU A 52 34.45 53.95 -24.60
C GLU A 52 35.26 55.23 -24.77
N ASP A 53 34.84 56.13 -25.65
CA ASP A 53 35.47 57.44 -25.81
C ASP A 53 35.19 58.33 -24.58
N SER A 54 36.17 58.36 -23.69
CA SER A 54 36.16 59.17 -22.46
C SER A 54 36.01 60.67 -22.71
N ALA A 55 36.26 61.17 -23.93
CA ALA A 55 36.05 62.57 -24.27
C ALA A 55 34.55 62.91 -24.46
N GLN A 56 33.72 61.92 -24.81
CA GLN A 56 32.28 62.11 -25.01
C GLN A 56 31.45 61.68 -23.80
N LYS A 57 31.83 60.60 -23.10
CA LYS A 57 31.10 60.09 -21.92
C LYS A 57 32.06 59.55 -20.85
N PRO A 58 32.31 60.28 -19.76
CA PRO A 58 33.22 59.83 -18.70
C PRO A 58 32.78 58.54 -18.00
N ASP A 59 31.47 58.24 -17.97
CA ASP A 59 30.90 57.06 -17.29
C ASP A 59 30.59 55.87 -18.22
N GLY A 60 30.99 55.94 -19.50
CA GLY A 60 30.60 54.93 -20.49
C GLY A 60 31.19 53.53 -20.23
N LEU A 61 32.42 53.46 -19.70
CA LEU A 61 33.04 52.19 -19.28
C LEU A 61 32.29 51.51 -18.13
N GLU A 62 31.78 52.27 -17.16
CA GLU A 62 31.00 51.72 -16.06
C GLU A 62 29.65 51.19 -16.57
N THR A 63 29.06 51.89 -17.53
CA THR A 63 27.83 51.48 -18.20
C THR A 63 28.00 50.15 -18.94
N ILE A 64 29.10 49.98 -19.69
CA ILE A 64 29.42 48.72 -20.36
C ILE A 64 29.59 47.58 -19.35
N LYS A 65 30.25 47.83 -18.21
CA LYS A 65 30.40 46.84 -17.14
C LYS A 65 29.06 46.44 -16.51
N LYS A 66 28.19 47.41 -16.22
CA LYS A 66 26.83 47.17 -15.70
C LYS A 66 25.99 46.39 -16.70
N MET A 67 26.07 46.72 -17.99
CA MET A 67 25.38 46.03 -19.07
C MET A 67 25.81 44.56 -19.16
N ARG A 68 27.12 44.28 -19.10
CA ARG A 68 27.62 42.89 -19.12
C ARG A 68 27.09 42.07 -17.93
N ASN A 69 27.08 42.64 -16.73
CA ASN A 69 26.55 41.97 -15.53
C ASN A 69 25.04 41.74 -15.64
N ALA A 70 24.29 42.72 -16.15
CA ALA A 70 22.86 42.60 -16.37
C ALA A 70 22.53 41.51 -17.39
N TRP A 71 23.31 41.39 -18.47
CA TRP A 71 23.14 40.30 -19.43
C TRP A 71 23.40 38.93 -18.81
N GLN A 72 24.44 38.78 -17.99
CA GLN A 72 24.72 37.53 -17.30
C GLN A 72 23.55 37.11 -16.41
N GLN A 73 22.94 38.07 -15.71
CA GLN A 73 21.74 37.82 -14.90
C GLN A 73 20.52 37.47 -15.76
N ALA A 74 20.31 38.17 -16.88
CA ALA A 74 19.22 37.89 -17.81
C ALA A 74 19.35 36.50 -18.43
N LYS A 75 20.57 36.12 -18.86
CA LYS A 75 20.89 34.78 -19.37
C LYS A 75 20.63 33.70 -18.34
N PHE A 76 21.03 33.93 -17.08
CA PHE A 76 20.77 32.99 -15.98
C PHE A 76 19.26 32.79 -15.77
N ARG A 77 18.49 33.88 -15.69
CA ARG A 77 17.01 33.83 -15.54
C ARG A 77 16.32 33.18 -16.74
N ALA A 78 16.80 33.41 -17.96
CA ALA A 78 16.23 32.82 -19.17
C ALA A 78 16.42 31.28 -19.21
N SER A 79 17.46 30.75 -18.57
CA SER A 79 17.70 29.31 -18.46
C SER A 79 16.79 28.60 -17.44
N GLU A 80 16.06 29.35 -16.61
CA GLU A 80 15.18 28.83 -15.55
C GLU A 80 13.73 28.57 -16.01
N LYS A 81 13.44 28.41 -17.31
CA LYS A 81 12.05 28.16 -17.78
C LYS A 81 11.34 26.97 -17.08
N ASP A 82 12.09 26.00 -16.55
CA ASP A 82 11.55 24.86 -15.78
C ASP A 82 11.65 25.03 -14.25
N ARG A 83 12.20 26.13 -13.75
CA ARG A 83 12.43 26.37 -12.32
C ARG A 83 11.65 27.60 -11.87
N LYS A 84 10.62 27.39 -11.06
CA LYS A 84 9.89 28.49 -10.39
C LYS A 84 10.45 28.71 -9.00
N ALA A 85 10.82 29.96 -8.69
CA ALA A 85 11.24 30.33 -7.35
C ALA A 85 10.05 30.27 -6.39
N CYS A 86 10.08 29.33 -5.44
CA CYS A 86 9.11 29.25 -4.35
C CYS A 86 9.71 29.84 -3.07
N THR A 87 9.07 30.88 -2.53
CA THR A 87 9.46 31.45 -1.23
C THR A 87 8.55 30.88 -0.15
N PHE A 88 9.11 30.10 0.78
CA PHE A 88 8.38 29.52 1.90
C PHE A 88 9.13 29.75 3.21
N LYS A 89 8.37 29.96 4.30
CA LYS A 89 8.93 30.14 5.64
C LYS A 89 9.12 28.76 6.28
N LEU A 90 10.37 28.32 6.44
CA LEU A 90 10.71 27.12 7.22
C LEU A 90 11.04 27.49 8.66
N LYS A 91 10.73 26.60 9.60
CA LYS A 91 11.29 26.64 10.96
C LYS A 91 12.82 26.54 10.87
N THR A 92 13.53 27.30 11.70
CA THR A 92 15.00 27.35 11.71
C THR A 92 15.63 25.96 11.85
N LYS A 93 15.06 25.10 12.70
CA LYS A 93 15.49 23.72 12.88
C LYS A 93 15.43 22.91 11.58
N VAL A 94 14.30 22.95 10.87
CA VAL A 94 14.09 22.23 9.60
C VAL A 94 15.07 22.71 8.52
N LYS A 95 15.36 24.01 8.47
CA LYS A 95 16.37 24.58 7.55
C LYS A 95 17.78 24.04 7.85
N ASN A 96 18.12 23.91 9.13
CA ASN A 96 19.42 23.37 9.57
C ASN A 96 19.52 21.88 9.25
N ASP A 97 18.47 21.11 9.51
CA ASP A 97 18.41 19.68 9.22
C ASP A 97 18.53 19.42 7.70
N LEU A 98 17.81 20.19 6.87
CA LEU A 98 17.94 20.12 5.41
C LEU A 98 19.37 20.48 4.95
N ALA A 99 20.01 21.46 5.59
CA ALA A 99 21.38 21.82 5.26
C ALA A 99 22.39 20.73 5.64
N ALA A 100 22.21 20.08 6.80
CA ALA A 100 23.03 18.96 7.24
C ALA A 100 22.85 17.75 6.31
N LEU A 101 21.61 17.45 5.91
CA LEU A 101 21.29 16.38 4.96
C LEU A 101 21.88 16.64 3.58
N ALA A 102 21.78 17.87 3.06
CA ALA A 102 22.37 18.25 1.79
C ALA A 102 23.90 18.08 1.82
N LYS A 103 24.56 18.53 2.89
CA LYS A 103 26.01 18.33 3.09
C LYS A 103 26.40 16.86 3.14
N LYS A 104 25.67 16.04 3.91
CA LYS A 104 25.95 14.60 4.04
C LYS A 104 25.87 13.87 2.70
N ASN A 105 24.98 14.31 1.82
CA ASN A 105 24.77 13.69 0.51
C ASN A 105 25.52 14.41 -0.63
N ASN A 106 26.39 15.38 -0.34
CA ASN A 106 27.12 16.18 -1.34
C ASN A 106 26.22 16.80 -2.42
N THR A 107 25.01 17.26 -2.05
CA THR A 107 24.06 17.90 -2.97
C THR A 107 23.66 19.29 -2.52
N ASN A 108 23.00 20.04 -3.41
CA ASN A 108 22.42 21.33 -3.05
C ASN A 108 21.10 21.12 -2.25
N LYS A 109 20.69 22.14 -1.48
CA LYS A 109 19.48 22.04 -0.63
C LYS A 109 18.20 21.83 -1.44
N THR A 110 18.13 22.38 -2.64
CA THR A 110 16.96 22.28 -3.53
C THR A 110 16.85 20.86 -4.09
N ASP A 111 17.94 20.27 -4.56
CA ASP A 111 18.02 18.91 -5.08
C ASP A 111 17.73 17.90 -3.97
N MET A 112 18.24 18.15 -2.76
CA MET A 112 17.90 17.33 -1.59
C MET A 112 16.41 17.40 -1.27
N LEU A 113 15.81 18.60 -1.31
CA LEU A 113 14.37 18.76 -1.10
C LEU A 113 13.56 18.03 -2.17
N SER A 114 13.93 18.16 -3.45
CA SER A 114 13.30 17.45 -4.57
C SER A 114 13.40 15.94 -4.39
N LYS A 115 14.56 15.44 -3.96
CA LYS A 115 14.77 14.01 -3.69
C LYS A 115 13.87 13.53 -2.54
N LEU A 116 13.81 14.26 -1.43
CA LEU A 116 12.95 13.91 -0.29
C LEU A 116 11.46 13.88 -0.67
N ILE A 117 11.03 14.81 -1.54
CA ILE A 117 9.66 14.84 -2.05
C ILE A 117 9.39 13.61 -2.95
N ALA A 118 10.31 13.29 -3.86
CA ALA A 118 10.18 12.12 -4.74
C ALA A 118 10.19 10.80 -3.94
N ASP A 119 11.12 10.66 -2.98
CA ASP A 119 11.22 9.51 -2.11
C ASP A 119 9.96 9.37 -1.23
N GLY A 120 9.46 10.47 -0.68
CA GLY A 120 8.21 10.49 0.09
C GLY A 120 7.00 10.09 -0.75
N LEU A 121 6.90 10.58 -1.99
CA LEU A 121 5.82 10.23 -2.90
C LEU A 121 5.86 8.74 -3.26
N THR A 122 7.04 8.23 -3.65
CA THR A 122 7.20 6.81 -4.02
C THR A 122 7.00 5.87 -2.83
N ALA A 123 7.41 6.25 -1.63
CA ALA A 123 7.13 5.48 -0.42
C ALA A 123 5.63 5.44 -0.12
N ASN A 124 4.93 6.58 -0.25
CA ASN A 124 3.50 6.66 -0.03
C ASN A 124 2.70 5.86 -1.06
N THR A 125 3.06 5.90 -2.34
CA THR A 125 2.40 5.09 -3.36
C THR A 125 2.60 3.59 -3.10
N LYS A 126 3.84 3.16 -2.83
CA LYS A 126 4.13 1.76 -2.50
C LYS A 126 3.39 1.29 -1.25
N LEU A 127 3.31 2.12 -0.21
CA LEU A 127 2.57 1.79 1.02
C LEU A 127 1.07 1.70 0.74
N SER A 128 0.52 2.62 -0.02
CA SER A 128 -0.90 2.61 -0.43
C SER A 128 -1.26 1.37 -1.25
N GLU A 129 -0.42 0.98 -2.21
CA GLU A 129 -0.59 -0.24 -3.00
C GLU A 129 -0.52 -1.50 -2.12
N LYS A 130 0.49 -1.60 -1.24
CA LYS A 130 0.59 -2.72 -0.30
C LYS A 130 -0.64 -2.81 0.59
N LEU A 131 -1.14 -1.68 1.09
CA LEU A 131 -2.32 -1.62 1.95
C LEU A 131 -3.58 -2.06 1.20
N LYS A 132 -3.74 -1.66 -0.07
CA LYS A 132 -4.83 -2.15 -0.93
C LYS A 132 -4.76 -3.66 -1.13
N ASN A 133 -3.58 -4.20 -1.46
CA ASN A 133 -3.40 -5.63 -1.69
C ASN A 133 -3.67 -6.46 -0.42
N VAL A 134 -3.19 -5.99 0.74
CA VAL A 134 -3.47 -6.63 2.03
C VAL A 134 -4.96 -6.61 2.34
N ASN A 135 -5.64 -5.47 2.16
CA ASN A 135 -7.08 -5.38 2.37
C ASN A 135 -7.87 -6.31 1.45
N GLU A 136 -7.48 -6.46 0.18
CA GLU A 136 -8.13 -7.39 -0.74
C GLU A 136 -7.93 -8.84 -0.30
N SER A 137 -6.69 -9.23 0.07
CA SER A 137 -6.43 -10.58 0.59
C SER A 137 -7.21 -10.89 1.87
N ILE A 138 -7.39 -9.89 2.74
CA ILE A 138 -8.22 -10.01 3.95
C ILE A 138 -9.70 -10.19 3.56
N ARG A 139 -10.17 -9.48 2.53
CA ARG A 139 -11.55 -9.60 2.03
C ARG A 139 -11.80 -11.00 1.49
N GLU A 140 -10.91 -11.51 0.65
CA GLU A 140 -11.01 -12.85 0.07
C GLU A 140 -10.95 -13.97 1.12
N THR A 141 -10.07 -13.84 2.12
CA THR A 141 -9.97 -14.82 3.22
C THR A 141 -11.22 -14.80 4.10
N LYS A 142 -11.75 -13.61 4.41
CA LYS A 142 -13.04 -13.47 5.11
C LYS A 142 -14.17 -14.14 4.33
N GLU A 143 -14.25 -13.90 3.02
CA GLU A 143 -15.30 -14.49 2.18
C GLU A 143 -15.18 -16.02 2.10
N ARG A 144 -13.95 -16.55 2.03
CA ARG A 144 -13.70 -18.00 2.11
C ARG A 144 -14.18 -18.58 3.44
N HIS A 145 -13.79 -17.98 4.55
CA HIS A 145 -14.19 -18.44 5.87
C HIS A 145 -15.70 -18.32 6.11
N THR A 146 -16.36 -17.29 5.59
CA THR A 146 -17.83 -17.19 5.68
C THR A 146 -18.53 -18.31 4.92
N LYS A 147 -18.05 -18.64 3.71
CA LYS A 147 -18.59 -19.76 2.92
C LYS A 147 -18.36 -21.10 3.60
N GLU A 148 -17.18 -21.30 4.20
CA GLU A 148 -16.88 -22.52 4.98
C GLU A 148 -17.76 -22.62 6.23
N LEU A 149 -17.96 -21.52 6.95
CA LEU A 149 -18.87 -21.49 8.10
C LEU A 149 -20.31 -21.82 7.71
N GLU A 150 -20.80 -21.32 6.57
CA GLU A 150 -22.14 -21.68 6.07
C GLU A 150 -22.25 -23.16 5.72
N LYS A 151 -21.24 -23.73 5.05
CA LYS A 151 -21.19 -25.16 4.76
C LYS A 151 -21.19 -26.01 6.02
N LEU A 152 -20.39 -25.64 7.03
CA LEU A 152 -20.34 -26.34 8.31
C LEU A 152 -21.66 -26.23 9.06
N LYS A 153 -22.29 -25.04 9.09
CA LYS A 153 -23.63 -24.86 9.68
C LYS A 153 -24.67 -25.77 9.02
N PHE A 154 -24.65 -25.88 7.69
CA PHE A 154 -25.54 -26.78 6.98
C PHE A 154 -25.28 -28.25 7.32
N ALA A 155 -24.01 -28.66 7.38
CA ALA A 155 -23.64 -30.03 7.74
C ALA A 155 -24.05 -30.39 9.17
N VAL A 156 -23.86 -29.49 10.14
CA VAL A 156 -24.31 -29.66 11.52
C VAL A 156 -25.83 -29.81 11.59
N LYS A 157 -26.58 -28.90 10.94
CA LYS A 157 -28.04 -28.97 10.91
C LYS A 157 -28.56 -30.27 10.29
N ASN A 158 -27.90 -30.74 9.22
CA ASN A 158 -28.24 -32.01 8.59
C ASN A 158 -27.93 -33.22 9.50
N ALA A 159 -26.83 -33.17 10.26
CA ALA A 159 -26.50 -34.21 11.24
C ALA A 159 -27.48 -34.21 12.42
N GLU A 160 -27.90 -33.04 12.90
CA GLU A 160 -28.95 -32.90 13.92
C GLU A 160 -30.26 -33.53 13.44
N TRP A 161 -30.69 -33.25 12.21
CA TRP A 161 -31.90 -33.83 11.64
C TRP A 161 -31.84 -35.36 11.53
N ARG A 162 -30.71 -35.91 11.05
CA ARG A 162 -30.50 -37.36 11.02
C ARG A 162 -30.48 -38.00 12.40
N SER A 163 -29.89 -37.31 13.38
CA SER A 163 -29.89 -37.78 14.77
C SER A 163 -31.32 -37.83 15.32
N ASP A 164 -32.15 -36.84 15.03
CA ASP A 164 -33.54 -36.80 15.47
C ASP A 164 -34.36 -37.95 14.83
N GLU A 165 -34.20 -38.16 13.52
CA GLU A 165 -34.84 -39.27 12.80
C GLU A 165 -34.43 -40.64 13.38
N LEU A 166 -33.13 -40.86 13.62
CA LEU A 166 -32.65 -42.09 14.25
C LEU A 166 -33.18 -42.27 15.68
N MET A 167 -33.32 -41.18 16.44
CA MET A 167 -33.91 -41.24 17.78
C MET A 167 -35.38 -41.66 17.74
N THR A 168 -36.16 -41.18 16.76
CA THR A 168 -37.56 -41.62 16.60
C THR A 168 -37.66 -43.10 16.23
N LEU A 169 -36.80 -43.59 15.34
CA LEU A 169 -36.76 -45.01 14.97
C LEU A 169 -36.38 -45.90 16.16
N LEU A 170 -35.41 -45.46 16.98
CA LEU A 170 -35.03 -46.13 18.21
C LEU A 170 -36.21 -46.20 19.19
N GLU A 171 -36.96 -45.11 19.36
CA GLU A 171 -38.13 -45.06 20.24
C GLU A 171 -39.21 -46.07 19.81
N VAL A 172 -39.50 -46.18 18.51
CA VAL A 172 -40.43 -47.19 17.96
C VAL A 172 -39.90 -48.61 18.17
N SER A 173 -38.61 -48.84 17.92
CA SER A 173 -38.00 -50.16 18.05
C SER A 173 -38.01 -50.65 19.51
N VAL A 174 -37.69 -49.76 20.46
CA VAL A 174 -37.74 -50.05 21.90
C VAL A 174 -39.18 -50.37 22.33
N GLU A 175 -40.17 -49.63 21.82
CA GLU A 175 -41.58 -49.89 22.11
C GLU A 175 -42.03 -51.29 21.63
N LEU A 176 -41.65 -51.67 20.41
CA LEU A 176 -41.94 -53.00 19.86
C LEU A 176 -41.26 -54.11 20.68
N LEU A 177 -39.98 -53.96 21.02
CA LEU A 177 -39.25 -54.93 21.83
C LEU A 177 -39.84 -55.10 23.23
N CYS A 178 -40.21 -53.98 23.89
CA CYS A 178 -40.85 -54.04 25.21
C CYS A 178 -42.21 -54.74 25.14
N ARG A 179 -42.98 -54.53 24.06
CA ARG A 179 -44.25 -55.23 23.82
C ARG A 179 -44.03 -56.73 23.65
N ASP A 180 -43.08 -57.13 22.82
CA ASP A 180 -42.78 -58.53 22.56
C ASP A 180 -42.27 -59.24 23.83
N GLU A 181 -41.43 -58.58 24.63
CA GLU A 181 -40.94 -59.09 25.91
C GLU A 181 -42.09 -59.38 26.89
N VAL A 182 -43.03 -58.44 27.05
CA VAL A 182 -44.18 -58.61 27.95
C VAL A 182 -45.14 -59.70 27.45
N LEU A 183 -45.36 -59.80 26.13
CA LEU A 183 -46.21 -60.85 25.55
C LEU A 183 -45.58 -62.25 25.71
N LEU A 184 -44.27 -62.37 25.53
CA LEU A 184 -43.52 -63.62 25.71
C LEU A 184 -43.47 -64.07 27.17
N GLN A 185 -43.26 -63.15 28.12
CA GLN A 185 -43.26 -63.45 29.56
C GLN A 185 -44.65 -63.89 30.07
N GLY A 186 -45.72 -63.36 29.47
CA GLY A 186 -47.10 -63.74 29.79
C GLY A 186 -47.59 -65.02 29.09
N ALA A 187 -46.74 -65.72 28.32
CA ALA A 187 -47.10 -66.87 27.47
C ALA A 187 -48.37 -66.64 26.61
N SER A 188 -48.65 -65.38 26.27
CA SER A 188 -49.93 -64.97 25.67
C SER A 188 -49.70 -64.50 24.24
N ILE A 189 -50.08 -65.34 23.27
CA ILE A 189 -50.07 -65.02 21.83
C ILE A 189 -51.37 -64.27 21.47
N SER A 190 -51.80 -63.32 22.31
CA SER A 190 -53.02 -62.54 22.08
C SER A 190 -52.65 -61.17 21.50
N THR A 191 -53.38 -60.74 20.48
CA THR A 191 -53.20 -59.41 19.86
C THR A 191 -53.80 -58.27 20.70
N VAL A 192 -54.63 -58.59 21.70
CA VAL A 192 -55.30 -57.63 22.58
C VAL A 192 -54.55 -57.53 23.91
N LEU A 193 -54.00 -56.35 24.19
CA LEU A 193 -53.26 -56.03 25.41
C LEU A 193 -54.23 -55.70 26.55
N THR A 194 -53.98 -56.25 27.74
CA THR A 194 -54.67 -55.86 28.97
C THR A 194 -54.11 -54.54 29.52
N GLU A 195 -54.90 -53.78 30.29
CA GLU A 195 -54.41 -52.53 30.92
C GLU A 195 -53.17 -52.75 31.80
N GLY A 196 -53.06 -53.92 32.45
CA GLY A 196 -51.89 -54.29 33.25
C GLY A 196 -50.63 -54.41 32.39
N GLN A 197 -50.72 -55.15 31.28
CA GLN A 197 -49.63 -55.29 30.30
C GLN A 197 -49.25 -53.94 29.69
N GLN A 198 -50.22 -53.06 29.41
CA GLN A 198 -49.95 -51.73 28.87
C GLN A 198 -49.13 -50.86 29.84
N ARG A 199 -49.44 -50.89 31.14
CA ARG A 199 -48.69 -50.15 32.17
C ARG A 199 -47.28 -50.69 32.34
N GLU A 200 -47.10 -52.01 32.22
CA GLU A 200 -45.81 -52.68 32.34
C GLU A 200 -44.90 -52.40 31.13
N ILE A 201 -45.46 -52.44 29.90
CA ILE A 201 -44.78 -52.02 28.67
C ILE A 201 -44.31 -50.57 28.77
N GLU A 202 -45.17 -49.65 29.22
CA GLU A 202 -44.81 -48.24 29.33
C GLU A 202 -43.72 -47.99 30.39
N LYS A 203 -43.70 -48.77 31.48
CA LYS A 203 -42.65 -48.71 32.51
C LYS A 203 -41.31 -49.23 31.98
N LEU A 204 -41.31 -50.41 31.34
CA LEU A 204 -40.13 -50.99 30.71
C LEU A 204 -39.58 -50.07 29.62
N ARG A 205 -40.43 -49.56 28.74
CA ARG A 205 -40.07 -48.58 27.71
C ARG A 205 -39.35 -47.38 28.29
N LYS A 206 -39.89 -46.74 29.32
CA LYS A 206 -39.27 -45.55 29.95
C LYS A 206 -37.91 -45.87 30.55
N GLN A 207 -37.76 -47.05 31.14
CA GLN A 207 -36.50 -47.50 31.71
C GLN A 207 -35.46 -47.79 30.61
N THR A 208 -35.80 -48.63 29.64
CA THR A 208 -34.93 -49.00 28.52
C THR A 208 -34.53 -47.78 27.69
N LEU A 209 -35.46 -46.85 27.46
CA LEU A 209 -35.16 -45.60 26.75
C LEU A 209 -34.22 -44.68 27.55
N LYS A 210 -34.34 -44.65 28.87
CA LYS A 210 -33.43 -43.87 29.74
C LYS A 210 -32.02 -44.45 29.74
N GLU A 211 -31.90 -45.77 29.81
CA GLU A 211 -30.62 -46.49 29.81
C GLU A 211 -29.91 -46.36 28.45
N THR A 212 -30.63 -46.57 27.35
CA THR A 212 -30.11 -46.40 25.98
C THR A 212 -29.71 -44.95 25.68
N LYS A 213 -30.52 -43.96 26.06
CA LYS A 213 -30.15 -42.54 25.93
C LYS A 213 -28.89 -42.20 26.73
N SER A 214 -28.74 -42.76 27.94
CA SER A 214 -27.55 -42.54 28.78
C SER A 214 -26.30 -43.21 28.21
N ALA A 215 -26.42 -44.43 27.67
CA ALA A 215 -25.34 -45.13 27.00
C ALA A 215 -24.89 -44.41 25.72
N LEU A 216 -25.84 -43.92 24.93
CA LEU A 216 -25.57 -43.14 23.72
C LEU A 216 -24.89 -41.81 24.05
N ALA A 217 -25.34 -41.10 25.09
CA ALA A 217 -24.69 -39.88 25.58
C ALA A 217 -23.25 -40.15 26.07
N GLY A 218 -23.01 -41.30 26.70
CA GLY A 218 -21.68 -41.75 27.12
C GLY A 218 -20.72 -42.04 25.96
N GLN A 219 -21.21 -42.64 24.86
CA GLN A 219 -20.42 -42.91 23.66
C GLN A 219 -20.20 -41.67 22.78
N VAL A 220 -21.20 -40.77 22.67
CA VAL A 220 -21.14 -39.55 21.85
C VAL A 220 -20.21 -38.49 22.46
N ASN A 221 -19.85 -38.60 23.74
CA ASN A 221 -18.80 -37.76 24.37
C ASN A 221 -17.38 -38.04 23.85
N LEU A 222 -17.17 -39.03 22.99
CA LEU A 222 -15.97 -39.15 22.12
C LEU A 222 -16.05 -38.18 20.92
N ARG A 223 -16.42 -36.91 21.19
CA ARG A 223 -16.86 -35.90 20.22
C ARG A 223 -15.85 -35.60 19.09
N PRO A 224 -16.33 -35.07 17.94
CA PRO A 224 -15.51 -34.57 16.81
C PRO A 224 -14.43 -33.55 17.17
N THR A 225 -14.44 -32.99 18.38
CA THR A 225 -13.32 -32.24 18.95
C THR A 225 -12.04 -33.07 19.00
N GLY A 226 -12.13 -34.38 19.31
CA GLY A 226 -10.98 -35.28 19.27
C GLY A 226 -10.44 -35.53 17.86
N LEU A 227 -11.32 -35.58 16.85
CA LEU A 227 -10.92 -35.66 15.44
C LEU A 227 -10.31 -34.35 14.93
N LEU A 228 -10.84 -33.20 15.35
CA LEU A 228 -10.26 -31.88 15.07
C LEU A 228 -8.92 -31.69 15.77
N GLU A 229 -8.79 -32.10 17.03
CA GLU A 229 -7.52 -32.08 17.77
C GLU A 229 -6.48 -33.01 17.17
N LEU A 230 -6.88 -34.22 16.73
CA LEU A 230 -6.00 -35.12 15.99
C LEU A 230 -5.55 -34.53 14.65
N ALA A 231 -6.47 -33.91 13.89
CA ALA A 231 -6.13 -33.25 12.63
C ALA A 231 -5.23 -32.01 12.82
N ILE A 232 -5.46 -31.22 13.87
CA ILE A 232 -4.61 -30.08 14.24
C ILE A 232 -3.23 -30.59 14.68
N ARG A 233 -3.17 -31.68 15.45
CA ARG A 233 -1.93 -32.30 15.91
C ARG A 233 -1.12 -32.87 14.76
N GLU A 234 -1.73 -33.62 13.84
CA GLU A 234 -1.08 -34.14 12.62
C GLU A 234 -0.53 -33.04 11.73
N LYS A 235 -1.29 -31.95 11.55
CA LYS A 235 -0.85 -30.80 10.72
C LYS A 235 0.31 -30.04 11.36
N SER A 236 0.35 -29.99 12.70
CA SER A 236 1.46 -29.38 13.44
C SER A 236 2.73 -30.23 13.41
N THR A 237 2.60 -31.57 13.43
CA THR A 237 3.74 -32.49 13.31
C THR A 237 4.31 -32.49 11.90
N ALA A 238 3.46 -32.50 10.86
CA ALA A 238 3.89 -32.42 9.46
C ALA A 238 4.64 -31.11 9.14
N ARG A 239 4.24 -30.01 9.79
CA ARG A 239 4.93 -28.72 9.62
C ARG A 239 6.32 -28.74 10.29
N ARG A 240 6.46 -29.33 11.47
CA ARG A 240 7.74 -29.46 12.17
C ARG A 240 8.72 -30.37 11.43
N THR A 241 8.26 -31.50 10.91
CA THR A 241 9.12 -32.40 10.12
C THR A 241 9.56 -31.76 8.80
N ALA A 242 8.71 -30.95 8.16
CA ALA A 242 9.11 -30.18 6.99
C ALA A 242 10.13 -29.07 7.32
N GLU A 243 10.03 -28.46 8.51
CA GLU A 243 10.96 -27.43 8.99
C GLU A 243 12.31 -28.02 9.42
N GLU A 244 12.34 -29.22 9.98
CA GLU A 244 13.56 -29.99 10.28
C GLU A 244 14.24 -30.49 9.00
N ALA A 245 13.50 -31.06 8.05
CA ALA A 245 14.05 -31.48 6.76
C ALA A 245 14.62 -30.29 5.96
N ALA A 246 14.00 -29.11 6.05
CA ALA A 246 14.52 -27.89 5.42
C ALA A 246 15.80 -27.35 6.10
N LYS A 247 16.01 -27.64 7.38
CA LYS A 247 17.24 -27.27 8.11
C LYS A 247 18.38 -28.24 7.83
N GLU A 248 18.12 -29.55 7.80
CA GLU A 248 19.14 -30.55 7.44
C GLU A 248 19.68 -30.32 6.01
N VAL A 249 18.81 -29.98 5.06
CA VAL A 249 19.22 -29.66 3.68
C VAL A 249 20.04 -28.35 3.60
N ALA A 250 19.89 -27.44 4.56
CA ALA A 250 20.66 -26.20 4.60
C ALA A 250 22.03 -26.37 5.29
N GLU A 251 22.18 -27.34 6.19
CA GLU A 251 23.44 -27.65 6.87
C GLU A 251 24.37 -28.54 6.00
N ASP A 252 23.83 -29.38 5.11
CA ASP A 252 24.62 -30.19 4.14
C ASP A 252 25.19 -29.37 2.95
N GLN A 253 24.89 -28.07 2.85
CA GLN A 253 25.39 -27.17 1.80
C GLN A 253 26.46 -26.18 2.29
N GLN A 254 26.99 -26.34 3.51
CA GLN A 254 28.08 -25.55 4.09
C GLN A 254 29.37 -26.36 4.21
#